data_AF-A0A7L1Q0K4-F1
#
_entry.id   AF-A0A7L1Q0K4-F1
#
_cell.length_a   1.000
_cell.length_b   1.000
_cell.length_c   1.000
_cell.angle_alpha   90.00
_cell.angle_beta   90.00
_cell.angle_gamma   90.00
#
_symmetry.space_group_name_H-M   'P 1'
#
loop_
_entity.id
_entity.type
_entity.pdbx_description
1 polymer ?
#
loop_
_entity_poly.entity_id
_entity_poly.type
_entity_poly.pdbx_seq_one_letter_code
_entity_poly.pdbx_strand_id
1 'polypeptide(L)'
;MANSPNCDLKSLSPLQLFERVTEQGEKVRALKAGKAPKDEIDAAVRMLLSLKLSYKTTTGQDYQAGLPPKDLVLINNGTTKEEDEDLVDPWNVQTSNAKGVDYDKLIVRFGSSKIDTDLINRIERATGQKPHHFLRRGIFFSHRDMDQVLDAYENKKPFYLYTGRGPSSQAMHVGHLIPFLFTKWLQEVFDVPLVIQLTDDEKYLWKDMTIEKAYEYARENAKDIIACGFDVNKTFIFSDLDYLGTSAGFYKNIVKVQKHVTFNQVKGIFGFTDSDCIGKISFPAIQAAPSFSSSFPQIFNGKENIQCLIPCAIDQDPYFRMTRDVAPRIGQPKPALLHSVFFPALQGAQTKMSASDPNSSIFLTDTPKQIKTKINKHAFSGGRDTIEEHRKYGGNCDVDVSFMYLTFFLEDDDRLEQLKQAYTSGELLTGELKKVLIETMQPLVAAHQERRKQVTDEIVKQFMTPRKLAFEF
;
A
#
# COMPACT_ATOMS: atom_id res chain seq x y z
N MET A 1 42.42 -26.50 -13.63
CA MET A 1 42.06 -27.04 -12.30
C MET A 1 40.71 -26.46 -11.94
N ALA A 2 39.70 -27.31 -11.76
CA ALA A 2 38.32 -26.89 -11.53
C ALA A 2 38.15 -26.35 -10.10
N ASN A 3 37.60 -25.14 -9.97
CA ASN A 3 37.24 -24.57 -8.67
C ASN A 3 35.96 -25.22 -8.16
N SER A 4 36.08 -25.90 -7.01
CA SER A 4 35.00 -26.56 -6.28
C SER A 4 34.16 -25.52 -5.51
N PRO A 5 32.82 -25.58 -5.51
CA PRO A 5 31.98 -24.66 -4.75
C PRO A 5 31.83 -25.17 -3.33
N ASN A 6 32.82 -24.93 -2.47
CA ASN A 6 32.73 -25.25 -1.05
C ASN A 6 33.22 -24.07 -0.20
N CYS A 7 32.65 -22.90 -0.46
CA CYS A 7 32.90 -21.68 0.30
C CYS A 7 31.81 -21.52 1.40
N ASP A 8 32.27 -21.60 2.66
CA ASP A 8 31.67 -21.12 3.91
C ASP A 8 30.24 -21.52 4.31
N LEU A 9 30.08 -22.81 4.64
CA LEU A 9 28.96 -23.29 5.47
C LEU A 9 29.18 -23.07 6.98
N LYS A 10 30.38 -22.68 7.42
CA LYS A 10 30.77 -22.58 8.83
C LYS A 10 30.48 -21.22 9.49
N SER A 11 30.01 -20.23 8.75
CA SER A 11 29.73 -18.86 9.24
C SER A 11 28.24 -18.50 9.28
N LEU A 12 27.34 -19.45 8.97
CA LEU A 12 25.90 -19.20 8.89
C LEU A 12 25.22 -19.35 10.25
N SER A 13 24.29 -18.46 10.56
CA SER A 13 23.48 -18.55 11.79
C SER A 13 22.53 -19.76 11.75
N PRO A 14 22.04 -20.25 12.90
CA PRO A 14 21.04 -21.32 12.96
C PRO A 14 19.82 -21.08 12.07
N LEU A 15 19.33 -19.84 12.03
CA LEU A 15 18.18 -19.46 11.20
C LEU A 15 18.51 -19.48 9.71
N GLN A 16 19.67 -18.97 9.30
CA GLN A 16 20.12 -19.02 7.90
C GLN A 16 20.33 -20.46 7.42
N LEU A 17 20.81 -21.34 8.29
CA LEU A 17 20.91 -22.77 7.99
C LEU A 17 19.52 -23.42 7.88
N PHE A 18 18.57 -23.04 8.74
CA PHE A 18 17.19 -23.51 8.67
C PHE A 18 16.50 -23.15 7.35
N GLU A 19 16.62 -21.90 6.92
CA GLU A 19 16.06 -21.40 5.65
C GLU A 19 16.67 -22.13 4.45
N ARG A 20 18.00 -22.28 4.41
CA ARG A 20 18.68 -23.01 3.32
C ARG A 20 18.30 -24.49 3.26
N VAL A 21 18.11 -25.15 4.40
CA VAL A 21 17.61 -26.54 4.44
C VAL A 21 16.17 -26.61 3.91
N THR A 22 15.34 -25.62 4.24
CA THR A 22 13.94 -25.52 3.79
C THR A 22 13.87 -25.35 2.27
N GLU A 23 14.57 -24.35 1.73
CA GLU A 23 14.63 -24.05 0.29
C GLU A 23 15.17 -25.23 -0.52
N GLN A 24 16.27 -25.84 -0.06
CA GLN A 24 16.84 -27.02 -0.74
C GLN A 24 15.89 -28.23 -0.68
N GLY A 25 15.10 -28.36 0.39
CA GLY A 25 14.06 -29.38 0.52
C GLY A 25 12.89 -29.19 -0.45
N GLU A 26 12.50 -27.94 -0.72
CA GLU A 26 11.52 -27.59 -1.76
C GLU A 26 12.05 -27.86 -3.16
N LYS A 27 13.31 -27.50 -3.43
CA LYS A 27 13.97 -27.82 -4.70
C LYS A 27 13.97 -29.32 -5.00
N VAL A 28 14.29 -30.17 -4.01
CA VAL A 28 14.23 -31.63 -4.16
C VAL A 28 12.79 -32.11 -4.43
N ARG A 29 11.78 -31.53 -3.77
CA ARG A 29 10.37 -31.87 -4.01
C ARG A 29 9.92 -31.47 -5.42
N ALA A 30 10.30 -30.28 -5.89
CA ALA A 30 10.00 -29.81 -7.23
C ALA A 30 10.66 -30.67 -8.31
N LEU A 31 11.93 -31.04 -8.16
CA LEU A 31 12.64 -31.91 -9.11
C LEU A 31 12.02 -33.30 -9.20
N LYS A 32 11.59 -33.88 -8.06
CA LYS A 32 10.88 -35.17 -8.04
C LYS A 32 9.50 -35.10 -8.69
N ALA A 33 8.74 -34.04 -8.42
CA ALA A 33 7.42 -33.83 -9.01
C ALA A 33 7.49 -33.60 -10.53
N GLY A 34 8.53 -32.89 -10.98
CA GLY A 34 8.82 -32.62 -12.40
C GLY A 34 9.48 -33.77 -13.15
N LYS A 35 9.71 -34.93 -12.52
CA LYS A 35 10.40 -36.10 -13.10
C LYS A 35 11.76 -35.74 -13.73
N ALA A 36 12.53 -34.89 -13.05
CA ALA A 36 13.87 -34.50 -13.49
C ALA A 36 14.82 -35.72 -13.59
N PRO A 37 15.93 -35.62 -14.34
CA PRO A 37 16.95 -36.65 -14.43
C PRO A 37 17.46 -37.10 -13.05
N LYS A 38 17.75 -38.40 -12.91
CA LYS A 38 18.10 -39.03 -11.62
C LYS A 38 19.38 -38.42 -11.01
N ASP A 39 20.35 -38.09 -11.85
CA ASP A 39 21.60 -37.42 -11.49
C ASP A 39 21.41 -36.02 -10.91
N GLU A 40 20.46 -35.24 -11.42
CA GLU A 40 20.10 -33.93 -10.86
C GLU A 40 19.40 -34.05 -9.50
N ILE A 41 18.50 -35.03 -9.36
CA ILE A 41 17.85 -35.33 -8.08
C ILE A 41 18.90 -35.77 -7.05
N ASP A 42 19.82 -36.65 -7.43
CA ASP A 42 20.87 -37.19 -6.56
C ASP A 42 21.88 -36.10 -6.14
N ALA A 43 22.19 -35.14 -7.02
CA ALA A 43 23.00 -33.96 -6.67
C ALA A 43 22.29 -33.06 -5.64
N ALA A 44 21.00 -32.76 -5.87
CA ALA A 44 20.21 -31.93 -4.96
C ALA A 44 20.00 -32.57 -3.59
N VAL A 45 19.80 -33.90 -3.54
CA VAL A 45 19.67 -34.66 -2.29
C VAL A 45 20.98 -34.68 -1.51
N ARG A 46 22.14 -34.82 -2.17
CA ARG A 46 23.46 -34.75 -1.49
C ARG A 46 23.67 -33.40 -0.81
N MET A 47 23.31 -32.31 -1.49
CA MET A 47 23.39 -30.96 -0.90
C MET A 47 22.42 -30.78 0.28
N LEU A 48 21.19 -31.32 0.18
CA LEU A 48 20.22 -31.29 1.29
C LEU A 48 20.74 -32.02 2.54
N LEU A 49 21.37 -33.19 2.35
CA LEU A 49 21.94 -33.96 3.46
C LEU A 49 23.13 -33.23 4.10
N SER A 50 23.97 -32.58 3.29
CA SER A 50 25.08 -31.76 3.80
C SER A 50 24.57 -30.57 4.64
N LEU A 51 23.54 -29.87 4.16
CA LEU A 51 22.93 -28.75 4.89
C LEU A 51 22.29 -29.20 6.21
N LYS A 52 21.60 -30.35 6.22
CA LYS A 52 21.02 -30.92 7.46
C LYS A 52 22.10 -31.33 8.47
N LEU A 53 23.22 -31.85 8.00
CA LEU A 53 24.35 -32.21 8.86
C LEU A 53 24.99 -30.95 9.48
N SER A 54 25.20 -29.90 8.67
CA SER A 54 25.67 -28.60 9.17
C SER A 54 24.70 -27.99 10.18
N TYR A 55 23.39 -28.03 9.92
CA TYR A 55 22.36 -27.58 10.86
C TYR A 55 22.42 -28.35 12.19
N LYS A 56 22.52 -29.68 12.15
CA LYS A 56 22.65 -30.52 13.35
C LYS A 56 23.93 -30.24 14.13
N THR A 57 25.03 -29.98 13.42
CA THR A 57 26.32 -29.69 14.03
C THR A 57 26.32 -28.33 14.73
N THR A 58 25.67 -27.33 14.13
CA THR A 58 25.58 -25.97 14.67
C THR A 58 24.54 -25.83 15.79
N THR A 59 23.40 -26.52 15.70
CA THR A 59 22.28 -26.36 16.65
C THR A 59 22.17 -27.47 17.70
N GLY A 60 22.85 -28.59 17.50
CA GLY A 60 22.69 -29.80 18.31
C GLY A 60 21.38 -30.55 18.08
N GLN A 61 20.51 -30.09 17.16
CA GLN A 61 19.18 -30.64 16.91
C GLN A 61 19.03 -31.09 15.45
N ASP A 62 18.27 -32.16 15.21
CA ASP A 62 17.88 -32.56 13.87
C ASP A 62 16.89 -31.55 13.28
N TYR A 63 17.02 -31.25 11.98
CA TYR A 63 16.10 -30.36 11.28
C TYR A 63 14.67 -30.91 11.30
N GLN A 64 13.71 -30.07 11.72
CA GLN A 64 12.28 -30.33 11.63
C GLN A 64 11.61 -29.28 10.73
N ALA A 65 10.89 -29.74 9.70
CA ALA A 65 10.25 -28.83 8.75
C ALA A 65 9.17 -27.98 9.45
N GLY A 66 9.22 -26.66 9.24
CA GLY A 66 8.26 -25.71 9.81
C GLY A 66 8.52 -25.32 11.27
N LEU A 67 9.63 -25.75 11.88
CA LEU A 67 10.01 -25.41 13.25
C LEU A 67 11.41 -24.78 13.28
N PRO A 68 11.53 -23.44 13.16
CA PRO A 68 12.82 -22.76 13.21
C PRO A 68 13.48 -22.92 14.59
N PRO A 69 14.83 -22.88 14.66
CA PRO A 69 15.55 -23.00 15.93
C PRO A 69 15.18 -21.82 16.85
N LYS A 70 14.73 -22.14 18.07
CA LYS A 70 14.49 -21.13 19.12
C LYS A 70 15.83 -20.65 19.65
N ASP A 71 16.09 -19.35 19.59
CA ASP A 71 17.33 -18.77 20.10
C ASP A 71 17.55 -19.13 21.58
N LEU A 72 18.67 -19.80 21.83
CA LEU A 72 19.20 -20.06 23.17
C LEU A 72 19.75 -18.75 23.74
N VAL A 73 18.89 -17.92 24.31
CA VAL A 73 19.31 -16.76 25.11
C VAL A 73 19.67 -17.24 26.52
N LEU A 74 20.96 -17.28 26.81
CA LEU A 74 21.48 -17.39 28.17
C LEU A 74 21.22 -16.07 28.94
N ILE A 75 20.29 -16.17 29.90
CA ILE A 75 20.21 -15.52 31.21
C ILE A 75 20.94 -14.16 31.36
N ASN A 76 20.15 -13.07 31.42
CA ASN A 76 20.25 -12.11 32.52
C ASN A 76 18.97 -11.28 32.68
N ASN A 77 18.32 -11.51 33.83
CA ASN A 77 17.27 -10.78 34.52
C ASN A 77 16.66 -9.51 33.87
N GLY A 78 15.39 -9.67 33.46
CA GLY A 78 14.29 -8.79 33.87
C GLY A 78 14.04 -7.54 33.03
N THR A 79 13.20 -7.67 31.99
CA THR A 79 12.06 -6.78 31.67
C THR A 79 11.26 -7.37 30.50
N THR A 80 9.92 -7.36 30.64
CA THR A 80 8.85 -7.43 29.62
C THR A 80 9.13 -8.11 28.27
N LYS A 81 8.36 -9.17 27.97
CA LYS A 81 8.24 -9.79 26.64
C LYS A 81 8.03 -8.72 25.56
N GLU A 82 8.94 -8.61 24.60
CA GLU A 82 8.68 -7.90 23.35
C GLU A 82 7.55 -8.64 22.62
N GLU A 83 6.43 -7.95 22.45
CA GLU A 83 5.32 -8.39 21.60
C GLU A 83 5.81 -8.33 20.14
N ASP A 84 5.45 -9.32 19.32
CA ASP A 84 5.71 -9.31 17.86
C ASP A 84 5.18 -7.99 17.26
N GLU A 85 6.08 -7.05 16.91
CA GLU A 85 5.69 -5.75 16.36
C GLU A 85 5.27 -5.86 14.88
N ASP A 86 4.21 -5.14 14.49
CA ASP A 86 3.74 -5.08 13.10
C ASP A 86 4.79 -4.44 12.17
N LEU A 87 5.21 -5.13 11.12
CA LEU A 87 6.10 -4.55 10.10
C LEU A 87 5.27 -3.74 9.10
N VAL A 88 5.48 -2.42 9.07
CA VAL A 88 4.82 -1.51 8.12
C VAL A 88 5.85 -0.58 7.49
N ASP A 89 6.12 -0.77 6.20
CA ASP A 89 6.97 0.06 5.36
C ASP A 89 6.34 0.18 3.94
N PRO A 90 6.87 1.03 3.04
CA PRO A 90 6.28 1.24 1.71
C PRO A 90 6.13 -0.05 0.87
N TRP A 91 6.96 -1.06 1.12
CA TRP A 91 6.98 -2.32 0.38
C TRP A 91 6.26 -3.45 1.13
N ASN A 92 6.32 -3.49 2.46
CA ASN A 92 5.84 -4.60 3.28
C ASN A 92 4.83 -4.17 4.33
N VAL A 93 3.75 -4.94 4.44
CA VAL A 93 2.82 -4.91 5.57
C VAL A 93 2.63 -6.34 6.05
N GLN A 94 3.09 -6.62 7.26
CA GLN A 94 3.00 -7.94 7.88
C GLN A 94 2.65 -7.80 9.36
N THR A 95 1.68 -8.60 9.80
CA THR A 95 1.30 -8.74 11.21
C THR A 95 0.98 -10.19 11.52
N SER A 96 1.29 -10.64 12.74
CA SER A 96 0.88 -11.95 13.25
C SER A 96 -0.58 -11.95 13.73
N ASN A 97 -1.22 -10.78 13.84
CA ASN A 97 -2.57 -10.63 14.35
C ASN A 97 -3.62 -10.83 13.24
N ALA A 98 -4.55 -11.77 13.44
CA ALA A 98 -5.64 -12.02 12.51
C ALA A 98 -6.63 -10.85 12.37
N LYS A 99 -6.66 -9.93 13.34
CA LYS A 99 -7.43 -8.67 13.26
C LYS A 99 -6.76 -7.62 12.36
N GLY A 100 -5.54 -7.88 11.90
CA GLY A 100 -4.73 -6.93 11.16
C GLY A 100 -3.90 -6.03 12.07
N VAL A 101 -3.35 -4.98 11.46
CA VAL A 101 -2.40 -4.04 12.08
C VAL A 101 -3.06 -3.26 13.22
N ASP A 102 -2.33 -3.07 14.32
CA ASP A 102 -2.73 -2.17 15.41
C ASP A 102 -2.45 -0.72 14.99
N TYR A 103 -3.47 -0.07 14.43
CA TYR A 103 -3.37 1.29 13.90
C TYR A 103 -3.15 2.36 14.98
N ASP A 104 -3.58 2.13 16.23
CA ASP A 104 -3.36 3.09 17.32
C ASP A 104 -1.90 3.02 17.80
N LYS A 105 -1.31 1.82 17.91
CA LYS A 105 0.14 1.68 18.12
C LYS A 105 0.94 2.27 16.95
N LEU A 106 0.47 2.09 15.71
CA LEU A 106 1.13 2.64 14.53
C LEU A 106 1.15 4.18 14.52
N ILE A 107 0.09 4.84 15.01
CA ILE A 107 0.06 6.30 15.20
C ILE A 107 1.20 6.75 16.10
N VAL A 108 1.38 6.10 17.25
CA VAL A 108 2.44 6.42 18.22
C VAL A 108 3.82 6.20 17.59
N ARG A 109 4.04 5.05 16.95
CA ARG A 109 5.32 4.70 16.32
C ARG A 109 5.72 5.70 15.23
N PHE A 110 4.78 6.09 14.38
CA PHE A 110 5.06 7.04 13.30
C PHE A 110 5.01 8.49 13.79
N GLY A 111 4.48 8.75 14.98
CA GLY A 111 4.34 10.09 15.55
C GLY A 111 3.35 10.95 14.75
N SER A 112 2.27 10.34 14.27
CA SER A 112 1.16 11.04 13.61
C SER A 112 0.05 11.39 14.61
N SER A 113 -1.03 12.05 14.16
CA SER A 113 -2.19 12.39 15.01
C SER A 113 -3.39 11.55 14.63
N LYS A 114 -4.20 11.13 15.63
CA LYS A 114 -5.49 10.47 15.39
C LYS A 114 -6.50 11.47 14.83
N ILE A 115 -7.30 11.05 13.84
CA ILE A 115 -8.49 11.80 13.42
C ILE A 115 -9.58 11.54 14.45
N ASP A 116 -9.95 12.56 15.19
CA ASP A 116 -11.03 12.52 16.18
C ASP A 116 -12.35 13.08 15.61
N THR A 117 -13.40 13.00 16.43
CA THR A 117 -14.73 13.49 16.06
C THR A 117 -14.75 15.01 15.85
N ASP A 118 -13.92 15.78 16.57
CA ASP A 118 -13.89 17.23 16.45
C ASP A 118 -13.32 17.68 15.11
N LEU A 119 -12.25 17.02 14.64
CA LEU A 119 -11.68 17.24 13.32
C LEU A 119 -12.67 16.84 12.22
N ILE A 120 -13.37 15.71 12.35
CA ILE A 120 -14.42 15.29 11.39
C ILE A 120 -15.53 16.35 11.33
N ASN A 121 -16.02 16.81 12.48
CA ASN A 121 -17.05 17.85 12.55
C ASN A 121 -16.56 19.18 11.96
N ARG A 122 -15.26 19.49 12.10
CA ARG A 122 -14.65 20.69 11.48
C ARG A 122 -14.61 20.58 9.95
N ILE A 123 -14.25 19.43 9.41
CA ILE A 123 -14.31 19.16 7.95
C ILE A 123 -15.74 19.33 7.42
N GLU A 124 -16.74 18.80 8.13
CA GLU A 124 -18.15 18.97 7.77
C GLU A 124 -18.56 20.45 7.74
N ARG A 125 -18.22 21.21 8.78
CA ARG A 125 -18.52 22.65 8.83
C ARG A 125 -17.82 23.44 7.73
N ALA A 126 -16.54 23.13 7.46
CA ALA A 126 -15.75 23.84 6.46
C ALA A 126 -16.27 23.59 5.04
N THR A 127 -16.68 22.35 4.73
CA THR A 127 -17.13 21.96 3.38
C THR A 127 -18.64 22.09 3.17
N GLY A 128 -19.42 22.12 4.25
CA GLY A 128 -20.90 22.05 4.19
C GLY A 128 -21.42 20.70 3.69
N GLN A 129 -20.58 19.65 3.70
CA GLN A 129 -20.88 18.33 3.15
C GLN A 129 -20.75 17.26 4.23
N LYS A 130 -21.63 16.26 4.17
CA LYS A 130 -21.57 15.08 5.04
C LYS A 130 -20.18 14.42 4.91
N PRO A 131 -19.44 14.17 6.02
CA PRO A 131 -18.13 13.54 5.97
C PRO A 131 -18.18 12.20 5.24
N HIS A 132 -17.18 11.94 4.39
CA HIS A 132 -17.04 10.66 3.71
C HIS A 132 -17.12 9.50 4.71
N HIS A 133 -17.76 8.38 4.35
CA HIS A 133 -17.86 7.23 5.26
C HIS A 133 -16.49 6.68 5.66
N PHE A 134 -15.44 6.93 4.87
CA PHE A 134 -14.06 6.61 5.27
C PHE A 134 -13.57 7.40 6.49
N LEU A 135 -14.01 8.64 6.69
CA LEU A 135 -13.74 9.38 7.91
C LEU A 135 -14.62 8.86 9.04
N ARG A 136 -15.93 8.72 8.79
CA ARG A 136 -16.91 8.25 9.81
C ARG A 136 -16.57 6.88 10.39
N ARG A 137 -15.99 5.99 9.58
CA ARG A 137 -15.66 4.60 9.93
C ARG A 137 -14.19 4.40 10.30
N GLY A 138 -13.40 5.47 10.40
CA GLY A 138 -11.98 5.37 10.74
C GLY A 138 -11.15 4.58 9.71
N ILE A 139 -11.54 4.62 8.44
CA ILE A 139 -10.72 4.09 7.34
C ILE A 139 -9.59 5.07 7.04
N PHE A 140 -9.90 6.36 6.94
CA PHE A 140 -8.91 7.42 7.13
C PHE A 140 -8.92 7.79 8.61
N PHE A 141 -7.84 7.46 9.30
CA PHE A 141 -7.81 7.40 10.77
C PHE A 141 -6.72 8.26 11.40
N SER A 142 -5.71 8.65 10.62
CA SER A 142 -4.56 9.42 11.09
C SER A 142 -4.30 10.59 10.15
N HIS A 143 -3.70 11.67 10.68
CA HIS A 143 -3.36 12.85 9.92
C HIS A 143 -2.06 13.51 10.41
N ARG A 144 -1.58 14.47 9.63
CA ARG A 144 -0.57 15.46 10.05
C ARG A 144 -1.00 16.83 9.53
N ASP A 145 -1.05 17.82 10.41
CA ASP A 145 -1.34 19.23 10.07
C ASP A 145 -2.63 19.47 9.26
N MET A 146 -3.62 18.57 9.35
CA MET A 146 -4.94 18.80 8.73
C MET A 146 -5.60 20.08 9.24
N ASP A 147 -5.38 20.45 10.51
CA ASP A 147 -5.85 21.72 11.07
C ASP A 147 -5.28 22.92 10.32
N GLN A 148 -4.02 22.88 9.87
CA GLN A 148 -3.42 23.97 9.09
C GLN A 148 -4.03 24.08 7.69
N VAL A 149 -4.44 22.96 7.10
CA VAL A 149 -5.18 22.96 5.83
C VAL A 149 -6.55 23.60 6.02
N LEU A 150 -7.25 23.26 7.10
CA LEU A 150 -8.55 23.85 7.43
C LEU A 150 -8.43 25.33 7.78
N ASP A 151 -7.42 25.73 8.55
CA ASP A 151 -7.11 27.13 8.83
C ASP A 151 -6.91 27.91 7.51
N ALA A 152 -6.11 27.36 6.59
CA ALA A 152 -5.89 27.98 5.28
C ALA A 152 -7.19 28.11 4.48
N TYR A 153 -7.97 27.02 4.39
CA TYR A 153 -9.21 26.97 3.63
C TYR A 153 -10.29 27.91 4.17
N GLU A 154 -10.51 27.92 5.49
CA GLU A 154 -11.45 28.80 6.18
C GLU A 154 -11.08 30.28 5.96
N ASN A 155 -9.78 30.59 5.89
CA ASN A 155 -9.24 31.91 5.58
C ASN A 155 -9.09 32.21 4.09
N LYS A 156 -9.71 31.42 3.20
CA LYS A 156 -9.70 31.61 1.73
C LYS A 156 -8.29 31.57 1.12
N LYS A 157 -7.34 30.92 1.78
CA LYS A 157 -6.01 30.64 1.21
C LYS A 157 -6.07 29.32 0.45
N PRO A 158 -5.45 29.25 -0.75
CA PRO A 158 -5.48 28.04 -1.54
C PRO A 158 -4.62 26.95 -0.93
N PHE A 159 -5.02 25.70 -1.16
CA PHE A 159 -4.20 24.51 -1.00
C PHE A 159 -4.43 23.60 -2.22
N TYR A 160 -3.59 22.58 -2.39
CA TYR A 160 -3.77 21.57 -3.43
C TYR A 160 -3.58 20.16 -2.87
N LEU A 161 -4.13 19.19 -3.59
CA LEU A 161 -4.00 17.78 -3.29
C LEU A 161 -2.83 17.17 -4.07
N TYR A 162 -2.13 16.24 -3.43
CA TYR A 162 -1.15 15.39 -4.07
C TYR A 162 -1.37 13.94 -3.63
N THR A 163 -1.46 13.01 -4.58
CA THR A 163 -1.36 11.58 -4.31
C THR A 163 -0.56 10.89 -5.42
N GLY A 164 -0.30 9.59 -5.32
CA GLY A 164 0.54 8.90 -6.28
C GLY A 164 0.22 7.43 -6.45
N ARG A 165 0.76 6.86 -7.53
CA ARG A 165 0.65 5.43 -7.84
C ARG A 165 1.93 4.96 -8.51
N GLY A 166 2.54 3.92 -7.93
CA GLY A 166 3.57 3.15 -8.60
C GLY A 166 2.98 2.08 -9.54
N PRO A 167 3.09 2.21 -10.88
CA PRO A 167 2.39 1.36 -11.83
C PRO A 167 3.09 0.00 -12.03
N SER A 168 2.81 -0.97 -11.14
CA SER A 168 3.46 -2.28 -11.13
C SER A 168 2.89 -3.31 -12.13
N SER A 169 1.71 -3.06 -12.68
CA SER A 169 0.95 -3.94 -13.57
C SER A 169 -0.02 -3.13 -14.42
N GLN A 170 -0.54 -3.70 -15.50
CA GLN A 170 -1.52 -3.03 -16.37
C GLN A 170 -2.84 -2.70 -15.67
N ALA A 171 -3.26 -3.52 -14.70
CA ALA A 171 -4.52 -3.34 -13.99
C ALA A 171 -4.29 -3.07 -12.50
N MET A 172 -5.10 -2.16 -11.95
CA MET A 172 -5.24 -1.94 -10.52
C MET A 172 -6.21 -2.96 -9.89
N HIS A 173 -6.12 -3.14 -8.56
CA HIS A 173 -7.11 -3.85 -7.75
C HIS A 173 -7.93 -2.88 -6.89
N VAL A 174 -9.03 -3.38 -6.31
CA VAL A 174 -9.99 -2.58 -5.52
C VAL A 174 -9.35 -1.87 -4.32
N GLY A 175 -8.30 -2.46 -3.72
CA GLY A 175 -7.54 -1.78 -2.65
C GLY A 175 -6.90 -0.47 -3.09
N HIS A 176 -6.54 -0.30 -4.37
CA HIS A 176 -6.03 0.97 -4.86
C HIS A 176 -7.11 2.04 -4.99
N LEU A 177 -8.40 1.67 -5.05
CA LEU A 177 -9.48 2.65 -5.12
C LEU A 177 -9.60 3.46 -3.83
N ILE A 178 -9.18 2.94 -2.68
CA ILE A 178 -9.37 3.60 -1.38
C ILE A 178 -8.77 5.02 -1.34
N PRO A 179 -7.47 5.22 -1.63
CA PRO A 179 -6.91 6.58 -1.68
C PRO A 179 -7.51 7.43 -2.80
N PHE A 180 -7.81 6.86 -3.97
CA PHE A 180 -8.32 7.64 -5.11
C PHE A 180 -9.78 8.10 -4.93
N LEU A 181 -10.67 7.24 -4.43
CA LEU A 181 -12.06 7.62 -4.14
C LEU A 181 -12.11 8.72 -3.08
N PHE A 182 -11.26 8.62 -2.05
CA PHE A 182 -11.18 9.65 -1.02
C PHE A 182 -10.59 10.95 -1.57
N THR A 183 -9.54 10.88 -2.39
CA THR A 183 -8.94 12.06 -3.02
C THR A 183 -9.93 12.75 -3.97
N LYS A 184 -10.74 11.98 -4.71
CA LYS A 184 -11.81 12.50 -5.56
C LYS A 184 -12.87 13.22 -4.74
N TRP A 185 -13.30 12.62 -3.62
CA TRP A 185 -14.20 13.29 -2.68
C TRP A 185 -13.61 14.58 -2.12
N LEU A 186 -12.34 14.58 -1.69
CA LEU A 186 -11.64 15.78 -1.22
C LEU A 186 -11.58 16.86 -2.29
N GLN A 187 -11.26 16.51 -3.54
CA GLN A 187 -11.25 17.45 -4.67
C GLN A 187 -12.62 18.11 -4.86
N GLU A 188 -13.71 17.34 -4.76
CA GLU A 188 -15.07 17.86 -4.94
C GLU A 188 -15.51 18.75 -3.79
N VAL A 189 -15.33 18.33 -2.54
CA VAL A 189 -15.87 19.06 -1.38
C VAL A 189 -15.05 20.30 -1.02
N PHE A 190 -13.75 20.31 -1.31
CA PHE A 190 -12.89 21.48 -1.10
C PHE A 190 -12.73 22.35 -2.34
N ASP A 191 -13.05 21.85 -3.53
CA ASP A 191 -12.86 22.53 -4.81
C ASP A 191 -11.40 23.00 -5.01
N VAL A 192 -10.48 22.04 -5.08
CA VAL A 192 -9.03 22.29 -5.14
C VAL A 192 -8.34 21.54 -6.28
N PRO A 193 -7.18 22.02 -6.77
CA PRO A 193 -6.42 21.29 -7.76
C PRO A 193 -5.76 20.05 -7.19
N LEU A 194 -5.51 19.08 -8.05
CA LEU A 194 -4.90 17.80 -7.73
C LEU A 194 -3.75 17.51 -8.70
N VAL A 195 -2.63 17.07 -8.14
CA VAL A 195 -1.54 16.43 -8.89
C VAL A 195 -1.44 14.95 -8.53
N ILE A 196 -1.28 14.08 -9.53
CA ILE A 196 -1.14 12.64 -9.34
C ILE A 196 0.18 12.17 -9.97
N GLN A 197 1.10 11.71 -9.14
CA GLN A 197 2.38 11.17 -9.59
C GLN A 197 2.25 9.70 -10.01
N LEU A 198 2.79 9.35 -11.17
CA LEU A 198 2.96 7.99 -11.64
C LEU A 198 4.46 7.67 -11.65
N THR A 199 4.90 6.90 -10.66
CA THR A 199 6.31 6.61 -10.40
C THR A 199 6.82 5.45 -11.27
N ASP A 200 6.78 5.65 -12.59
CA ASP A 200 7.30 4.68 -13.56
C ASP A 200 8.81 4.53 -13.51
N ASP A 201 9.54 5.58 -13.16
CA ASP A 201 10.96 5.53 -12.83
C ASP A 201 11.26 4.65 -11.61
N GLU A 202 10.45 4.72 -10.54
CA GLU A 202 10.51 3.80 -9.39
C GLU A 202 10.33 2.35 -9.86
N LYS A 203 9.32 2.08 -10.69
CA LYS A 203 9.07 0.71 -11.13
C LYS A 203 10.18 0.18 -12.03
N TYR A 204 10.77 1.02 -12.87
CA TYR A 204 11.98 0.69 -13.61
C TYR A 204 13.16 0.39 -12.67
N LEU A 205 13.35 1.16 -11.60
CA LEU A 205 14.45 0.97 -10.65
C LEU A 205 14.30 -0.27 -9.75
N TRP A 206 13.07 -0.69 -9.44
CA TRP A 206 12.78 -1.82 -8.53
C TRP A 206 12.45 -3.13 -9.23
N LYS A 207 12.07 -3.12 -10.50
CA LYS A 207 11.61 -4.30 -11.24
C LYS A 207 12.42 -4.47 -12.51
N ASP A 208 12.53 -5.72 -12.94
CA ASP A 208 13.11 -6.06 -14.24
C ASP A 208 12.10 -5.74 -15.36
N MET A 209 12.17 -4.51 -15.88
CA MET A 209 11.35 -4.02 -16.99
C MET A 209 12.07 -2.92 -17.77
N THR A 210 11.66 -2.68 -19.02
CA THR A 210 12.19 -1.56 -19.81
C THR A 210 11.49 -0.25 -19.46
N ILE A 211 12.11 0.89 -19.82
CA ILE A 211 11.54 2.23 -19.66
C ILE A 211 10.21 2.34 -20.41
N GLU A 212 10.14 1.82 -21.63
CA GLU A 212 8.93 1.84 -22.45
C GLU A 212 7.80 1.07 -21.78
N LYS A 213 8.12 -0.05 -21.12
CA LYS A 213 7.13 -0.86 -20.41
C LYS A 213 6.64 -0.18 -19.14
N ALA A 214 7.54 0.47 -18.39
CA ALA A 214 7.16 1.25 -17.21
C ALA A 214 6.23 2.42 -17.59
N TYR A 215 6.55 3.14 -18.67
CA TYR A 215 5.72 4.23 -19.19
C TYR A 215 4.38 3.73 -19.75
N GLU A 216 4.34 2.56 -20.42
CA GLU A 216 3.09 1.90 -20.83
C GLU A 216 2.19 1.64 -19.62
N TYR A 217 2.74 1.11 -18.52
CA TYR A 217 1.98 0.86 -17.30
C TYR A 217 1.50 2.15 -16.65
N ALA A 218 2.30 3.22 -16.64
CA ALA A 218 1.85 4.54 -16.20
C ALA A 218 0.62 4.99 -16.99
N ARG A 219 0.67 4.93 -18.33
CA ARG A 219 -0.46 5.33 -19.19
C ARG A 219 -1.71 4.47 -18.97
N GLU A 220 -1.58 3.15 -18.80
CA GLU A 220 -2.73 2.29 -18.52
C GLU A 220 -3.31 2.50 -17.11
N ASN A 221 -2.47 2.76 -16.10
CA ASN A 221 -2.93 3.09 -14.75
C ASN A 221 -3.56 4.49 -14.71
N ALA A 222 -3.11 5.43 -15.56
CA ALA A 222 -3.76 6.73 -15.72
C ALA A 222 -5.22 6.58 -16.17
N LYS A 223 -5.53 5.62 -17.05
CA LYS A 223 -6.92 5.32 -17.47
C LYS A 223 -7.78 4.86 -16.29
N ASP A 224 -7.25 3.99 -15.44
CA ASP A 224 -7.94 3.54 -14.22
C ASP A 224 -8.16 4.70 -13.24
N ILE A 225 -7.16 5.57 -13.06
CA ILE A 225 -7.28 6.74 -12.18
C ILE A 225 -8.33 7.72 -12.72
N ILE A 226 -8.32 8.03 -14.01
CA ILE A 226 -9.33 8.89 -14.67
C ILE A 226 -10.73 8.29 -14.51
N ALA A 227 -10.86 6.96 -14.61
CA ALA A 227 -12.14 6.26 -14.39
C ALA A 227 -12.69 6.36 -12.96
N CYS A 228 -11.92 6.88 -11.99
CA CYS A 228 -12.44 7.26 -10.67
C CYS A 228 -13.31 8.53 -10.71
N GLY A 229 -13.27 9.29 -11.81
CA GLY A 229 -14.14 10.46 -12.03
C GLY A 229 -13.53 11.79 -11.57
N PHE A 230 -12.21 11.95 -11.61
CA PHE A 230 -11.55 13.22 -11.34
C PHE A 230 -11.91 14.28 -12.39
N ASP A 231 -11.99 15.55 -11.98
CA ASP A 231 -12.26 16.67 -12.89
C ASP A 231 -11.00 16.97 -13.73
N VAL A 232 -11.11 16.84 -15.05
CA VAL A 232 -10.02 17.14 -16.00
C VAL A 232 -9.58 18.60 -15.93
N ASN A 233 -10.44 19.53 -15.51
CA ASN A 233 -10.05 20.94 -15.40
C ASN A 233 -9.23 21.21 -14.13
N LYS A 234 -9.23 20.29 -13.16
CA LYS A 234 -8.63 20.45 -11.83
C LYS A 234 -7.56 19.41 -11.53
N THR A 235 -7.26 18.51 -12.47
CA THR A 235 -6.37 17.37 -12.23
C THR A 235 -5.25 17.29 -13.25
N PHE A 236 -4.02 17.19 -12.76
CA PHE A 236 -2.83 16.90 -13.55
C PHE A 236 -2.24 15.56 -13.12
N ILE A 237 -2.21 14.59 -14.04
CA ILE A 237 -1.58 13.29 -13.80
C ILE A 237 -0.24 13.33 -14.52
N PHE A 238 0.85 12.82 -13.95
CA PHE A 238 2.14 12.87 -14.64
C PHE A 238 2.96 11.62 -14.41
N SER A 239 3.63 11.17 -15.47
CA SER A 239 4.72 10.20 -15.40
C SER A 239 5.98 10.92 -14.95
N ASP A 240 6.75 10.31 -14.04
CA ASP A 240 8.03 10.88 -13.62
C ASP A 240 9.02 10.90 -14.79
N LEU A 241 9.10 9.81 -15.57
CA LEU A 241 9.99 9.72 -16.73
C LEU A 241 9.74 10.82 -17.78
N ASP A 242 8.48 11.23 -17.97
CA ASP A 242 8.09 12.23 -18.98
C ASP A 242 8.12 13.67 -18.42
N TYR A 243 7.61 13.89 -17.21
CA TYR A 243 7.49 15.22 -16.63
C TYR A 243 8.82 15.81 -16.16
N LEU A 244 9.76 14.97 -15.71
CA LEU A 244 11.09 15.41 -15.28
C LEU A 244 11.80 16.21 -16.38
N GLY A 245 11.68 15.77 -17.64
CA GLY A 245 12.32 16.42 -18.79
C GLY A 245 11.63 17.70 -19.28
N THR A 246 10.40 17.98 -18.82
CA THR A 246 9.57 19.09 -19.34
C THR A 246 9.31 20.18 -18.29
N SER A 247 9.58 19.93 -17.01
CA SER A 247 9.36 20.89 -15.94
C SER A 247 10.61 21.70 -15.55
N ALA A 248 10.50 23.03 -15.60
CA ALA A 248 11.55 23.93 -15.12
C ALA A 248 11.70 23.97 -13.58
N GLY A 249 10.75 23.39 -12.83
CA GLY A 249 10.70 23.42 -11.36
C GLY A 249 10.96 22.07 -10.70
N PHE A 250 10.46 20.98 -11.30
CA PHE A 250 10.45 19.64 -10.68
C PHE A 250 11.86 19.17 -10.28
N TYR A 251 12.80 19.14 -11.23
CA TYR A 251 14.17 18.70 -10.96
C TYR A 251 14.91 19.61 -9.97
N LYS A 252 14.63 20.92 -9.95
CA LYS A 252 15.24 21.84 -8.97
C LYS A 252 14.85 21.46 -7.55
N ASN A 253 13.59 21.08 -7.32
CA ASN A 253 13.15 20.64 -6.01
C ASN A 253 13.71 19.26 -5.65
N ILE A 254 13.84 18.33 -6.61
CA ILE A 254 14.54 17.05 -6.39
C ILE A 254 15.96 17.31 -5.88
N VAL A 255 16.74 18.16 -6.55
CA VAL A 255 18.12 18.49 -6.15
C VAL A 255 18.16 19.18 -4.78
N LYS A 256 17.22 20.09 -4.50
CA LYS A 256 17.08 20.72 -3.17
C LYS A 256 16.84 19.66 -2.10
N VAL A 257 15.97 18.68 -2.31
CA VAL A 257 15.71 17.61 -1.34
C VAL A 257 16.93 16.70 -1.18
N GLN A 258 17.53 16.24 -2.29
CA GLN A 258 18.71 15.37 -2.27
C GLN A 258 19.86 15.98 -1.46
N LYS A 259 20.09 17.29 -1.55
CA LYS A 259 21.13 17.98 -0.77
C LYS A 259 20.91 17.88 0.75
N HIS A 260 19.68 17.71 1.22
CA HIS A 260 19.32 17.75 2.64
C HIS A 260 18.93 16.39 3.22
N VAL A 261 19.07 15.31 2.44
CA VAL A 261 18.84 13.94 2.86
C VAL A 261 20.11 13.13 2.63
N THR A 262 20.72 12.67 3.71
CA THR A 262 21.92 11.84 3.68
C THR A 262 21.59 10.37 3.41
N PHE A 263 22.58 9.61 2.92
CA PHE A 263 22.42 8.18 2.72
C PHE A 263 22.05 7.47 4.04
N ASN A 264 22.70 7.79 5.16
CA ASN A 264 22.39 7.20 6.47
C ASN A 264 20.92 7.39 6.87
N GLN A 265 20.31 8.54 6.52
CA GLN A 265 18.89 8.76 6.80
C GLN A 265 18.01 7.83 5.97
N VAL A 266 18.26 7.68 4.66
CA VAL A 266 17.45 6.76 3.83
C VAL A 266 17.70 5.29 4.18
N LYS A 267 18.89 4.91 4.68
CA LYS A 267 19.12 3.58 5.27
C LYS A 267 18.22 3.35 6.48
N GLY A 268 18.13 4.34 7.38
CA GLY A 268 17.30 4.24 8.58
C GLY A 268 15.79 4.28 8.31
N ILE A 269 15.36 5.05 7.31
CA ILE A 269 13.93 5.23 6.99
C ILE A 269 13.40 4.09 6.10
N PHE A 270 14.19 3.68 5.11
CA PHE A 270 13.75 2.77 4.04
C PHE A 270 14.47 1.43 4.03
N GLY A 271 15.45 1.21 4.91
CA GLY A 271 16.20 -0.05 4.96
C GLY A 271 17.16 -0.27 3.77
N PHE A 272 17.53 0.79 3.03
CA PHE A 272 18.50 0.65 1.95
C PHE A 272 19.87 0.21 2.45
N THR A 273 20.60 -0.47 1.57
CA THR A 273 21.94 -0.99 1.82
C THR A 273 22.95 -0.40 0.85
N ASP A 274 24.23 -0.58 1.14
CA ASP A 274 25.33 -0.11 0.27
C ASP A 274 25.36 -0.88 -1.08
N SER A 275 24.57 -1.96 -1.19
CA SER A 275 24.41 -2.76 -2.42
C SER A 275 23.27 -2.29 -3.33
N ASP A 276 22.39 -1.41 -2.83
CA ASP A 276 21.31 -0.85 -3.64
C ASP A 276 21.84 0.15 -4.68
N CYS A 277 21.23 0.19 -5.86
CA CYS A 277 21.64 1.13 -6.89
C CYS A 277 21.34 2.58 -6.49
N ILE A 278 22.16 3.52 -6.97
CA ILE A 278 22.05 4.95 -6.63
C ILE A 278 20.69 5.57 -7.01
N GLY A 279 19.99 4.97 -7.99
CA GLY A 279 18.64 5.37 -8.36
C GLY A 279 17.64 5.12 -7.22
N LYS A 280 17.66 3.93 -6.61
CA LYS A 280 16.82 3.62 -5.44
C LYS A 280 17.12 4.53 -4.26
N ILE A 281 18.41 4.75 -3.98
CA ILE A 281 18.87 5.58 -2.85
C ILE A 281 18.37 7.02 -2.97
N SER A 282 18.31 7.56 -4.19
CA SER A 282 17.93 8.95 -4.45
C SER A 282 16.45 9.16 -4.80
N PHE A 283 15.72 8.09 -5.13
CA PHE A 283 14.29 8.11 -5.44
C PHE A 283 13.40 8.81 -4.39
N PRO A 284 13.63 8.70 -3.06
CA PRO A 284 12.80 9.41 -2.08
C PRO A 284 12.67 10.91 -2.33
N ALA A 285 13.67 11.55 -2.94
CA ALA A 285 13.59 12.96 -3.33
C ALA A 285 12.60 13.23 -4.47
N ILE A 286 12.43 12.27 -5.39
CA ILE A 286 11.48 12.33 -6.51
C ILE A 286 10.05 12.26 -5.97
N GLN A 287 9.76 11.36 -5.04
CA GLN A 287 8.44 11.27 -4.40
C GLN A 287 8.14 12.45 -3.45
N ALA A 288 9.17 13.09 -2.89
CA ALA A 288 9.05 14.29 -2.06
C ALA A 288 8.70 15.55 -2.87
N ALA A 289 9.30 15.72 -4.05
CA ALA A 289 9.21 16.95 -4.85
C ALA A 289 7.79 17.42 -5.20
N PRO A 290 6.80 16.55 -5.50
CA PRO A 290 5.41 16.96 -5.75
C PRO A 290 4.72 17.63 -4.55
N SER A 291 5.30 17.53 -3.35
CA SER A 291 4.81 18.17 -2.13
C SER A 291 4.98 19.69 -2.12
N PHE A 292 5.73 20.24 -3.10
CA PHE A 292 6.05 21.64 -3.20
C PHE A 292 5.43 22.24 -4.47
N SER A 293 4.63 23.30 -4.36
CA SER A 293 3.94 23.90 -5.50
C SER A 293 4.89 24.43 -6.59
N SER A 294 6.10 24.83 -6.20
CA SER A 294 7.15 25.26 -7.14
C SER A 294 7.60 24.15 -8.12
N SER A 295 7.24 22.89 -7.87
CA SER A 295 7.43 21.76 -8.79
C SER A 295 6.51 21.80 -10.02
N PHE A 296 5.44 22.61 -9.99
CA PHE A 296 4.43 22.71 -11.04
C PHE A 296 4.19 24.18 -11.46
N PRO A 297 5.18 24.84 -12.07
CA PRO A 297 5.08 26.26 -12.43
C PRO A 297 3.90 26.58 -13.36
N GLN A 298 3.52 25.66 -14.24
CA GLN A 298 2.39 25.79 -15.16
C GLN A 298 1.02 25.73 -14.47
N ILE A 299 0.95 25.15 -13.26
CA ILE A 299 -0.29 25.07 -12.47
C ILE A 299 -0.35 26.27 -11.52
N PHE A 300 0.73 26.50 -10.77
CA PHE A 300 0.73 27.46 -9.65
C PHE A 300 1.35 28.81 -9.98
N ASN A 301 1.64 29.08 -11.26
CA ASN A 301 2.17 30.34 -11.76
C ASN A 301 3.40 30.85 -10.97
N GLY A 302 4.29 29.93 -10.60
CA GLY A 302 5.50 30.23 -9.83
C GLY A 302 5.29 30.51 -8.34
N LYS A 303 4.07 30.40 -7.79
CA LYS A 303 3.85 30.49 -6.34
C LYS A 303 4.47 29.30 -5.63
N GLU A 304 5.32 29.59 -4.64
CA GLU A 304 6.13 28.56 -3.96
C GLU A 304 5.58 28.12 -2.60
N ASN A 305 4.52 28.75 -2.08
CA ASN A 305 4.05 28.55 -0.70
C ASN A 305 2.59 28.10 -0.61
N ILE A 306 2.11 27.34 -1.60
CA ILE A 306 0.74 26.80 -1.56
C ILE A 306 0.75 25.54 -0.70
N GLN A 307 -0.15 25.46 0.28
CA GLN A 307 -0.26 24.31 1.17
C GLN A 307 -0.58 23.04 0.35
N CYS A 308 0.11 21.94 0.68
CA CYS A 308 -0.14 20.63 0.08
C CYS A 308 -0.83 19.72 1.09
N LEU A 309 -1.83 18.96 0.66
CA LEU A 309 -2.47 17.89 1.42
C LEU A 309 -2.30 16.56 0.66
N ILE A 310 -1.78 15.54 1.35
CA ILE A 310 -1.45 14.24 0.77
C ILE A 310 -2.33 13.13 1.36
N PRO A 311 -3.35 12.65 0.61
CA PRO A 311 -4.09 11.44 0.96
C PRO A 311 -3.32 10.19 0.50
N CYS A 312 -3.01 9.30 1.42
CA CYS A 312 -2.32 8.04 1.13
C CYS A 312 -2.66 6.95 2.16
N ALA A 313 -2.33 5.70 1.85
CA ALA A 313 -2.25 4.69 2.89
C ALA A 313 -1.02 4.96 3.78
N ILE A 314 -1.07 4.54 5.05
CA ILE A 314 -0.06 4.90 6.04
C ILE A 314 1.35 4.36 5.73
N ASP A 315 1.48 3.35 4.87
CA ASP A 315 2.78 2.84 4.40
C ASP A 315 3.61 3.88 3.63
N GLN A 316 2.99 4.97 3.14
CA GLN A 316 3.69 6.06 2.46
C GLN A 316 4.19 7.15 3.42
N ASP A 317 3.79 7.16 4.71
CA ASP A 317 4.23 8.17 5.69
C ASP A 317 5.76 8.31 5.80
N PRO A 318 6.59 7.25 5.70
CA PRO A 318 8.05 7.39 5.75
C PRO A 318 8.62 8.40 4.74
N TYR A 319 8.09 8.43 3.50
CA TYR A 319 8.48 9.42 2.50
C TYR A 319 8.14 10.84 2.95
N PHE A 320 6.95 11.05 3.47
CA PHE A 320 6.45 12.39 3.76
C PHE A 320 6.88 12.91 5.13
N ARG A 321 7.17 12.02 6.09
CA ARG A 321 7.89 12.36 7.31
C ARG A 321 9.27 12.92 6.98
N MET A 322 10.02 12.26 6.08
CA MET A 322 11.28 12.79 5.54
C MET A 322 11.07 14.13 4.83
N THR A 323 10.06 14.25 3.97
CA THR A 323 9.74 15.49 3.26
C THR A 323 9.44 16.65 4.20
N ARG A 324 8.70 16.40 5.29
CA ARG A 324 8.36 17.41 6.32
C ARG A 324 9.58 17.90 7.09
N ASP A 325 10.59 17.06 7.30
CA ASP A 325 11.85 17.46 7.94
C ASP A 325 12.73 18.31 7.01
N VAL A 326 12.63 18.07 5.70
CA VAL A 326 13.36 18.81 4.66
C VAL A 326 12.71 20.14 4.34
N ALA A 327 11.38 20.20 4.25
CA ALA A 327 10.62 21.37 3.81
C ALA A 327 11.08 22.72 4.42
N PRO A 328 11.20 22.90 5.75
CA PRO A 328 11.64 24.17 6.32
C PRO A 328 13.10 24.52 5.97
N ARG A 329 13.97 23.54 5.71
CA ARG A 329 15.38 23.77 5.34
C ARG A 329 15.53 24.32 3.92
N ILE A 330 14.53 24.12 3.08
CA ILE A 330 14.47 24.63 1.71
C ILE A 330 13.46 25.77 1.56
N GLY A 331 12.95 26.32 2.68
CA GLY A 331 12.02 27.44 2.70
C GLY A 331 10.63 27.12 2.16
N GLN A 332 10.17 25.88 2.29
CA GLN A 332 8.86 25.42 1.81
C GLN A 332 7.94 25.04 2.98
N PRO A 333 6.61 25.16 2.84
CA PRO A 333 5.67 24.66 3.84
C PRO A 333 5.74 23.14 3.94
N LYS A 334 5.46 22.61 5.14
CA LYS A 334 5.35 21.16 5.35
C LYS A 334 4.07 20.65 4.67
N PRO A 335 4.11 19.54 3.90
CA PRO A 335 2.88 18.92 3.43
C PRO A 335 2.08 18.36 4.62
N ALA A 336 0.77 18.55 4.58
CA ALA A 336 -0.19 17.89 5.46
C ALA A 336 -0.51 16.50 4.91
N LEU A 337 -0.99 15.60 5.76
CA LEU A 337 -1.28 14.21 5.41
C LEU A 337 -2.62 13.73 5.97
N LEU A 338 -3.28 12.84 5.23
CA LEU A 338 -4.38 12.01 5.69
C LEU A 338 -4.04 10.55 5.36
N HIS A 339 -4.02 9.70 6.38
CA HIS A 339 -3.60 8.31 6.30
C HIS A 339 -4.77 7.35 6.37
N SER A 340 -4.86 6.44 5.40
CA SER A 340 -5.79 5.31 5.42
C SER A 340 -5.18 4.08 6.06
N VAL A 341 -6.06 3.22 6.59
CA VAL A 341 -5.79 1.81 6.86
C VAL A 341 -5.49 1.06 5.56
N PHE A 342 -4.96 -0.15 5.69
CA PHE A 342 -4.75 -1.06 4.56
C PHE A 342 -6.03 -1.78 4.18
N PHE A 343 -6.23 -1.97 2.88
CA PHE A 343 -7.27 -2.86 2.37
C PHE A 343 -6.79 -4.32 2.46
N PRO A 344 -7.48 -5.20 3.20
CA PRO A 344 -6.94 -6.52 3.53
C PRO A 344 -6.90 -7.44 2.29
N ALA A 345 -5.94 -8.36 2.27
CA ALA A 345 -5.91 -9.43 1.27
C ALA A 345 -7.12 -10.37 1.43
N LEU A 346 -7.49 -11.09 0.37
CA LEU A 346 -8.60 -12.04 0.45
C LEU A 346 -8.37 -13.12 1.53
N GLN A 347 -7.13 -13.56 1.72
CA GLN A 347 -6.76 -14.62 2.66
C GLN A 347 -6.84 -14.19 4.14
N GLY A 348 -6.91 -12.88 4.42
CA GLY A 348 -6.93 -12.36 5.78
C GLY A 348 -6.33 -10.96 5.90
N ALA A 349 -6.46 -10.36 7.08
CA ALA A 349 -5.99 -9.01 7.38
C ALA A 349 -4.49 -8.93 7.74
N GLN A 350 -3.79 -10.06 7.77
CA GLN A 350 -2.36 -10.14 8.09
C GLN A 350 -1.46 -9.47 7.04
N THR A 351 -1.97 -9.35 5.81
CA THR A 351 -1.28 -8.71 4.69
C THR A 351 -2.22 -7.75 3.96
N LYS A 352 -1.63 -6.74 3.31
CA LYS A 352 -2.37 -5.87 2.39
C LYS A 352 -2.62 -6.57 1.06
N MET A 353 -3.73 -6.24 0.39
CA MET A 353 -3.99 -6.67 -0.97
C MET A 353 -2.83 -6.28 -1.90
N SER A 354 -2.35 -7.23 -2.71
CA SER A 354 -1.20 -7.01 -3.60
C SER A 354 -1.42 -7.63 -4.97
N ALA A 355 -1.11 -6.86 -6.00
CA ALA A 355 -1.12 -7.34 -7.39
C ALA A 355 -0.14 -8.49 -7.66
N SER A 356 0.84 -8.72 -6.78
CA SER A 356 1.80 -9.82 -6.89
C SER A 356 1.22 -11.20 -6.58
N ASP A 357 0.11 -11.28 -5.84
CA ASP A 357 -0.64 -12.52 -5.63
C ASP A 357 -2.04 -12.43 -6.27
N PRO A 358 -2.26 -13.07 -7.43
CA PRO A 358 -3.54 -13.04 -8.14
C PRO A 358 -4.74 -13.56 -7.33
N ASN A 359 -4.50 -14.42 -6.33
CA ASN A 359 -5.54 -14.97 -5.46
C ASN A 359 -5.83 -14.06 -4.26
N SER A 360 -4.95 -13.10 -3.95
CA SER A 360 -5.14 -12.13 -2.88
C SER A 360 -6.03 -10.95 -3.28
N SER A 361 -6.17 -10.70 -4.59
CA SER A 361 -6.69 -9.44 -5.12
C SER A 361 -7.96 -9.61 -5.95
N ILE A 362 -8.89 -8.67 -5.79
CA ILE A 362 -9.98 -8.44 -6.75
C ILE A 362 -9.54 -7.31 -7.69
N PHE A 363 -9.31 -7.62 -8.96
CA PHE A 363 -8.84 -6.66 -9.96
C PHE A 363 -10.00 -5.85 -10.53
N LEU A 364 -9.72 -4.60 -10.95
CA LEU A 364 -10.70 -3.75 -11.63
C LEU A 364 -11.08 -4.28 -13.03
N THR A 365 -10.34 -5.27 -13.53
CA THR A 365 -10.62 -5.99 -14.77
C THR A 365 -11.34 -7.32 -14.56
N ASP A 366 -11.60 -7.74 -13.32
CA ASP A 366 -12.31 -8.99 -13.05
C ASP A 366 -13.77 -8.91 -13.54
N THR A 367 -14.23 -9.97 -14.18
CA THR A 367 -15.64 -10.16 -14.55
C THR A 367 -16.51 -10.42 -13.32
N PRO A 368 -17.84 -10.21 -13.39
CA PRO A 368 -18.75 -10.54 -12.29
C PRO A 368 -18.60 -11.97 -11.76
N LYS A 369 -18.34 -12.94 -12.66
CA LYS A 369 -18.09 -14.34 -12.32
C LYS A 369 -16.77 -14.53 -11.57
N GLN A 370 -15.71 -13.83 -11.96
CA GLN A 370 -14.41 -13.87 -11.26
C GLN A 370 -14.52 -13.26 -9.86
N ILE A 371 -15.16 -12.10 -9.72
CA ILE A 371 -15.41 -11.45 -8.42
C ILE A 371 -16.15 -12.42 -7.47
N LYS A 372 -17.26 -13.00 -7.93
CA LYS A 372 -18.02 -14.00 -7.16
C LYS A 372 -17.17 -15.20 -6.77
N THR A 373 -16.37 -15.72 -7.70
CA THR A 373 -15.52 -16.89 -7.46
C THR A 373 -14.45 -16.58 -6.42
N LYS A 374 -13.79 -15.42 -6.53
CA LYS A 374 -12.74 -15.00 -5.59
C LYS A 374 -13.29 -14.79 -4.18
N ILE A 375 -14.42 -14.09 -4.04
CA ILE A 375 -15.05 -13.89 -2.72
C ILE A 375 -15.47 -15.22 -2.10
N ASN A 376 -16.14 -16.08 -2.86
CA ASN A 376 -16.61 -17.36 -2.32
C ASN A 376 -15.47 -18.30 -1.93
N LYS A 377 -14.44 -18.41 -2.77
CA LYS A 377 -13.35 -19.38 -2.59
C LYS A 377 -12.20 -18.89 -1.72
N HIS A 378 -11.89 -17.59 -1.73
CA HIS A 378 -10.64 -17.08 -1.17
C HIS A 378 -10.84 -16.07 -0.03
N ALA A 379 -11.97 -15.37 0.04
CA ALA A 379 -12.22 -14.46 1.16
C ALA A 379 -12.31 -15.25 2.47
N PHE A 380 -11.40 -14.98 3.41
CA PHE A 380 -11.38 -15.60 4.72
C PHE A 380 -12.66 -15.30 5.50
N SER A 381 -13.17 -16.33 6.18
CA SER A 381 -14.41 -16.29 6.94
C SER A 381 -14.12 -16.17 8.42
N GLY A 382 -14.77 -15.20 9.08
CA GLY A 382 -14.84 -15.13 10.54
C GLY A 382 -15.98 -15.95 11.14
N GLY A 383 -16.75 -16.66 10.32
CA GLY A 383 -17.79 -17.59 10.75
C GLY A 383 -17.24 -18.91 11.30
N ARG A 384 -18.12 -19.73 11.89
CA ARG A 384 -17.79 -21.08 12.38
C ARG A 384 -17.78 -22.13 11.26
N ASP A 385 -17.14 -23.26 11.55
CA ASP A 385 -16.98 -24.38 10.61
C ASP A 385 -18.30 -25.05 10.25
N THR A 386 -19.23 -25.14 11.21
CA THR A 386 -20.56 -25.72 11.02
C THR A 386 -21.67 -24.68 11.18
N ILE A 387 -22.82 -24.91 10.52
CA ILE A 387 -23.99 -24.03 10.64
C ILE A 387 -24.49 -24.02 12.08
N GLU A 388 -24.53 -25.17 12.74
CA GLU A 388 -24.97 -25.33 14.13
C GLU A 388 -24.14 -24.47 15.08
N GLU A 389 -22.81 -24.50 14.95
CA GLU A 389 -21.93 -23.64 15.73
C GLU A 389 -22.09 -22.16 15.36
N HIS A 390 -22.28 -21.85 14.08
CA HIS A 390 -22.49 -20.48 13.63
C HIS A 390 -23.77 -19.89 14.21
N ARG A 391 -24.88 -20.64 14.18
CA ARG A 391 -26.16 -20.24 14.81
C ARG A 391 -26.03 -20.06 16.32
N LYS A 392 -25.16 -20.82 16.98
CA LYS A 392 -24.99 -20.80 18.43
C LYS A 392 -24.03 -19.71 18.92
N TYR A 393 -22.93 -19.50 18.22
CA TYR A 393 -21.81 -18.66 18.68
C TYR A 393 -21.55 -17.43 17.80
N GLY A 394 -22.26 -17.30 16.67
CA GLY A 394 -22.08 -16.22 15.72
C GLY A 394 -20.74 -16.23 14.97
N GLY A 395 -20.63 -15.29 14.02
CA GLY A 395 -19.40 -14.96 13.32
C GLY A 395 -18.64 -13.79 13.97
N ASN A 396 -17.34 -13.70 13.68
CA ASN A 396 -16.47 -12.64 14.15
C ASN A 396 -16.15 -11.63 13.04
N CYS A 397 -16.80 -10.46 13.09
CA CYS A 397 -16.58 -9.36 12.15
C CYS A 397 -15.16 -8.77 12.16
N ASP A 398 -14.43 -8.88 13.28
CA ASP A 398 -13.07 -8.31 13.40
C ASP A 398 -12.03 -9.04 12.55
N VAL A 399 -12.35 -10.23 12.05
CA VAL A 399 -11.44 -11.06 11.24
C VAL A 399 -12.06 -11.46 9.90
N ASP A 400 -13.37 -11.27 9.71
CA ASP A 400 -14.05 -11.64 8.47
C ASP A 400 -13.73 -10.65 7.34
N VAL A 401 -12.99 -11.11 6.33
CA VAL A 401 -12.58 -10.26 5.20
C VAL A 401 -13.78 -9.75 4.42
N SER A 402 -14.89 -10.50 4.38
CA SER A 402 -16.07 -10.07 3.65
C SER A 402 -16.76 -8.91 4.36
N PHE A 403 -16.88 -8.99 5.68
CA PHE A 403 -17.37 -7.87 6.49
C PHE A 403 -16.42 -6.67 6.42
N MET A 404 -15.10 -6.88 6.51
CA MET A 404 -14.11 -5.81 6.34
C MET A 404 -14.32 -5.08 5.01
N TYR A 405 -14.48 -5.78 3.89
CA TYR A 405 -14.68 -5.11 2.59
C TYR A 405 -15.98 -4.30 2.53
N LEU A 406 -17.04 -4.77 3.20
CA LEU A 406 -18.30 -4.02 3.30
C LEU A 406 -18.11 -2.70 4.06
N THR A 407 -17.23 -2.64 5.07
CA THR A 407 -16.94 -1.36 5.76
C THR A 407 -16.34 -0.31 4.82
N PHE A 408 -15.64 -0.73 3.76
CA PHE A 408 -15.12 0.15 2.73
C PHE A 408 -16.17 0.51 1.67
N PHE A 409 -17.00 -0.42 1.19
CA PHE A 409 -17.77 -0.18 -0.04
C PHE A 409 -19.29 -0.13 0.11
N LEU A 410 -19.85 -0.61 1.23
CA LEU A 410 -21.28 -0.46 1.49
C LEU A 410 -21.53 0.90 2.15
N GLU A 411 -22.03 1.90 1.41
CA GLU A 411 -22.13 3.29 1.90
C GLU A 411 -23.16 3.50 3.02
N ASP A 412 -24.19 2.66 3.10
CA ASP A 412 -25.27 2.75 4.09
C ASP A 412 -24.78 2.25 5.47
N ASP A 413 -24.67 3.17 6.43
CA ASP A 413 -24.18 2.89 7.79
C ASP A 413 -25.17 2.02 8.59
N ASP A 414 -26.48 2.25 8.44
CA ASP A 414 -27.51 1.49 9.16
C ASP A 414 -27.56 0.05 8.64
N ARG A 415 -27.45 -0.14 7.32
CA ARG A 415 -27.36 -1.46 6.72
C ARG A 415 -26.09 -2.20 7.14
N LEU A 416 -24.96 -1.51 7.22
CA LEU A 416 -23.70 -2.12 7.67
C LEU A 416 -23.80 -2.60 9.13
N GLU A 417 -24.39 -1.78 10.01
CA GLU A 417 -24.61 -2.14 11.41
C GLU A 417 -25.60 -3.30 11.57
N GLN A 418 -26.68 -3.33 10.80
CA GLN A 418 -27.60 -4.49 10.76
C GLN A 418 -26.87 -5.78 10.38
N LEU A 419 -26.02 -5.74 9.35
CA LEU A 419 -25.23 -6.90 8.93
C LEU A 419 -24.25 -7.34 10.01
N LYS A 420 -23.62 -6.38 10.71
CA LYS A 420 -22.74 -6.66 11.84
C LYS A 420 -23.47 -7.40 12.95
N GLN A 421 -24.64 -6.89 13.36
CA GLN A 421 -25.45 -7.49 14.43
C GLN A 421 -25.97 -8.88 14.04
N ALA A 422 -26.48 -9.04 12.82
CA ALA A 422 -26.98 -10.32 12.32
C ALA A 422 -25.86 -11.36 12.18
N TYR A 423 -24.67 -10.98 11.72
CA TYR A 423 -23.53 -11.91 11.63
C TYR A 423 -22.98 -12.29 13.00
N THR A 424 -22.84 -11.31 13.89
CA THR A 424 -22.34 -11.51 15.26
C THR A 424 -23.28 -12.38 16.10
N SER A 425 -24.59 -12.30 15.88
CA SER A 425 -25.57 -13.15 16.56
C SER A 425 -25.71 -14.55 15.96
N GLY A 426 -25.20 -14.78 14.75
CA GLY A 426 -25.37 -16.03 14.01
C GLY A 426 -26.67 -16.11 13.20
N GLU A 427 -27.45 -15.04 13.14
CA GLU A 427 -28.64 -14.94 12.28
C GLU A 427 -28.26 -14.91 10.78
N LEU A 428 -27.18 -14.23 10.42
CA LEU A 428 -26.67 -14.17 9.05
C LEU A 428 -25.56 -15.21 8.89
N LEU A 429 -25.67 -16.09 7.90
CA LEU A 429 -24.61 -17.06 7.59
C LEU A 429 -23.51 -16.41 6.73
N THR A 430 -22.30 -16.96 6.79
CA THR A 430 -21.15 -16.49 5.97
C THR A 430 -21.45 -16.44 4.47
N GLY A 431 -22.19 -17.43 3.95
CA GLY A 431 -22.59 -17.45 2.53
C GLY A 431 -23.49 -16.28 2.15
N GLU A 432 -24.35 -15.83 3.07
CA GLU A 432 -25.26 -14.71 2.88
C GLU A 432 -24.51 -13.37 2.99
N LEU A 433 -23.59 -13.24 3.95
CA LEU A 433 -22.69 -12.09 4.06
C LEU A 433 -21.85 -11.91 2.79
N LYS A 434 -21.25 -13.01 2.29
CA LYS A 434 -20.49 -13.01 1.03
C LYS A 434 -21.35 -12.62 -0.16
N LYS A 435 -22.62 -13.03 -0.20
CA LYS A 435 -23.58 -12.63 -1.24
C LYS A 435 -23.79 -11.12 -1.24
N VAL A 436 -23.99 -10.50 -0.07
CA VAL A 436 -24.12 -9.03 0.06
C VAL A 436 -22.85 -8.32 -0.45
N LEU A 437 -21.67 -8.84 -0.10
CA LEU A 437 -20.41 -8.29 -0.62
C LEU A 437 -20.32 -8.41 -2.14
N ILE A 438 -20.69 -9.56 -2.71
CA ILE A 438 -20.69 -9.75 -4.17
C ILE A 438 -21.61 -8.73 -4.86
N GLU A 439 -22.81 -8.53 -4.31
CA GLU A 439 -23.80 -7.57 -4.80
C GLU A 439 -23.35 -6.11 -4.63
N THR A 440 -22.43 -5.83 -3.71
CA THR A 440 -21.80 -4.50 -3.54
C THR A 440 -20.63 -4.31 -4.52
N MET A 441 -19.78 -5.33 -4.67
CA MET A 441 -18.54 -5.24 -5.46
C MET A 441 -18.77 -5.31 -6.97
N GLN A 442 -19.74 -6.11 -7.43
CA GLN A 442 -20.00 -6.27 -8.87
C GLN A 442 -20.42 -4.95 -9.53
N PRO A 443 -21.39 -4.17 -8.99
CA PRO A 443 -21.74 -2.86 -9.54
C PRO A 443 -20.58 -1.86 -9.47
N LEU A 444 -19.81 -1.86 -8.38
CA LEU A 444 -18.64 -0.99 -8.21
C LEU A 444 -17.63 -1.19 -9.35
N VAL A 445 -17.21 -2.44 -9.57
CA VAL A 445 -16.23 -2.78 -10.61
C VAL A 445 -16.82 -2.58 -12.01
N ALA A 446 -18.09 -2.94 -12.23
CA ALA A 446 -18.75 -2.74 -13.53
C ALA A 446 -18.86 -1.25 -13.89
N ALA A 447 -19.21 -0.39 -12.93
CA ALA A 447 -19.29 1.06 -13.14
C ALA A 447 -17.90 1.67 -13.41
N HIS A 448 -16.85 1.19 -12.73
CA HIS A 448 -15.47 1.57 -13.04
C HIS A 448 -15.07 1.16 -14.46
N GLN A 449 -15.34 -0.09 -14.84
CA GLN A 449 -15.06 -0.60 -16.18
C GLN A 449 -15.78 0.21 -17.25
N GLU A 450 -17.04 0.58 -17.02
CA GLU A 450 -17.79 1.39 -17.97
C GLU A 450 -17.21 2.79 -18.13
N ARG A 451 -16.86 3.48 -17.03
CA ARG A 451 -16.16 4.77 -17.10
C ARG A 451 -14.80 4.65 -17.78
N ARG A 452 -14.03 3.59 -17.49
CA ARG A 452 -12.71 3.33 -18.09
C ARG A 452 -12.79 3.16 -19.61
N LYS A 453 -13.84 2.51 -20.13
CA LYS A 453 -14.05 2.36 -21.59
C LYS A 453 -14.21 3.71 -22.30
N GLN A 454 -14.76 4.72 -21.61
CA GLN A 454 -14.95 6.06 -22.15
C GLN A 454 -13.65 6.90 -22.12
N VAL A 455 -12.59 6.42 -21.49
CA VAL A 455 -11.30 7.12 -21.41
C VAL A 455 -10.50 6.89 -22.70
N THR A 456 -10.57 7.85 -23.62
CA THR A 456 -9.79 7.83 -24.86
C THR A 456 -8.34 8.26 -24.63
N ASP A 457 -7.46 8.00 -25.60
CA ASP A 457 -6.06 8.42 -25.52
C ASP A 457 -5.92 9.96 -25.50
N GLU A 458 -6.85 10.69 -26.13
CA GLU A 458 -6.92 12.15 -26.05
C GLU A 458 -7.25 12.63 -24.64
N ILE A 459 -8.16 11.95 -23.94
CA ILE A 459 -8.49 12.25 -22.55
C ILE A 459 -7.25 12.00 -21.67
N VAL A 460 -6.60 10.83 -21.80
CA VAL A 460 -5.36 10.55 -21.06
C VAL A 460 -4.31 11.62 -21.33
N LYS A 461 -4.09 11.97 -22.60
CA LYS A 461 -3.16 13.02 -23.00
C LYS A 461 -3.54 14.36 -22.38
N GLN A 462 -4.83 14.71 -22.35
CA GLN A 462 -5.27 15.97 -21.74
C GLN A 462 -4.96 16.01 -20.25
N PHE A 463 -5.29 14.95 -19.49
CA PHE A 463 -4.93 14.85 -18.06
C PHE A 463 -3.41 14.95 -17.85
N MET A 464 -2.64 14.32 -18.74
CA MET A 464 -1.18 14.22 -18.62
C MET A 464 -0.38 15.38 -19.23
N THR A 465 -1.02 16.29 -19.94
CA THR A 465 -0.36 17.47 -20.50
C THR A 465 -0.15 18.52 -19.42
N PRO A 466 1.09 18.98 -19.17
CA PRO A 466 1.36 20.15 -18.32
C PRO A 466 0.58 21.36 -18.81
N ARG A 467 -0.36 21.86 -18.00
CA ARG A 467 -1.22 23.00 -18.33
C ARG A 467 -1.65 23.74 -17.08
N LYS A 468 -2.19 24.93 -17.27
CA LYS A 468 -2.95 25.63 -16.24
C LYS A 468 -4.25 24.89 -15.95
N LEU A 469 -4.52 24.66 -14.66
CA LEU A 469 -5.80 24.14 -14.18
C LEU A 469 -6.79 25.30 -14.00
N ALA A 470 -8.08 25.02 -13.86
CA ALA A 470 -9.14 26.02 -13.75
C ALA A 470 -9.15 26.75 -12.39
N PHE A 471 -8.00 27.30 -12.01
CA PHE A 471 -7.75 28.08 -10.80
C PHE A 471 -6.86 29.28 -11.15
N GLU A 472 -7.10 30.39 -10.46
CA GLU A 472 -6.22 31.55 -10.47
C GLU A 472 -5.44 31.59 -9.16
N PHE A 473 -4.12 31.60 -9.26
CA PHE A 473 -3.23 31.57 -8.10
C PHE A 473 -2.70 32.92 -7.75
#